data_AF-A0A3C0YLZ6-F1
#
_entry.id   AF-A0A3C0YLZ6-F1
#
_cell.length_a   1.000
_cell.length_b   1.000
_cell.length_c   1.000
_cell.angle_alpha   90.00
_cell.angle_beta   90.00
_cell.angle_gamma   90.00
#
_symmetry.space_group_name_H-M   'P 1'
#
loop_
_entity.id
_entity.type
_entity.pdbx_description
1 polymer ?
#
loop_
_entity_poly.entity_id
_entity_poly.type
_entity_poly.pdbx_seq_one_letter_code
_entity_poly.pdbx_strand_id
1 'polypeptide(L)'
;GKPDSSEQLITLFKERVPSGVDQAAYIKAAYLTAIAKNEEVSAFISNNDAIELLGTMVGGYNVQSLIALLDSPMADKAADVLSSCTLIFDAFHDVIEKCNQGNKSALKLMTAWSNGEWFLRREALSQEIHAIVFKVDGETNTDDLSPAQDAWSRPDIPLHAKAMLINKMPDALNKIEALKAKGLPIAYVGDVVGTGSSRKSAINSLQWHTGQYIPF
;
A
#
# COMPACT_ATOMS: atom_id res chain seq x y z
N GLY A 1 -15.23 29.65 -0.44
CA GLY A 1 -13.99 29.54 0.33
C GLY A 1 -13.02 28.71 -0.48
N LYS A 2 -11.81 29.19 -0.72
CA LYS A 2 -10.76 28.30 -1.23
C LYS A 2 -10.52 27.26 -0.14
N PRO A 3 -10.53 25.94 -0.43
CA PRO A 3 -10.01 24.98 0.54
C PRO A 3 -8.60 25.44 0.93
N ASP A 4 -8.30 25.39 2.22
CA ASP A 4 -7.05 25.87 2.80
C ASP A 4 -5.90 25.15 2.08
N SER A 5 -5.08 25.89 1.34
CA SER A 5 -4.06 25.30 0.45
C SER A 5 -3.12 24.33 1.18
N SER A 6 -2.95 24.52 2.48
CA SER A 6 -2.12 23.69 3.36
C SER A 6 -2.67 22.27 3.56
N GLU A 7 -3.98 22.10 3.73
CA GLU A 7 -4.60 20.78 3.93
C GLU A 7 -4.49 19.93 2.65
N GLN A 8 -4.69 20.57 1.50
CA GLN A 8 -4.50 19.94 0.20
C GLN A 8 -3.04 19.50 -0.01
N LEU A 9 -2.06 20.35 0.34
CA LEU A 9 -0.64 20.01 0.23
C LEU A 9 -0.27 18.82 1.12
N ILE A 10 -0.79 18.78 2.35
CA ILE A 10 -0.55 17.66 3.27
C ILE A 10 -1.18 16.38 2.73
N THR A 11 -2.38 16.45 2.18
CA THR A 11 -3.04 15.29 1.54
C THR A 11 -2.22 14.75 0.38
N LEU A 12 -1.71 15.63 -0.50
CA LEU A 12 -0.84 15.23 -1.61
C LEU A 12 0.43 14.55 -1.11
N PHE A 13 1.07 15.13 -0.09
CA PHE A 13 2.31 14.60 0.48
C PHE A 13 2.10 13.23 1.16
N LYS A 14 0.99 13.06 1.88
CA LYS A 14 0.66 11.80 2.56
C LYS A 14 0.29 10.70 1.58
N GLU A 15 -0.62 10.98 0.64
CA GLU A 15 -1.32 9.96 -0.14
C GLU A 15 -0.89 9.81 -1.61
N ARG A 16 -0.22 10.82 -2.17
CA ARG A 16 0.05 10.90 -3.63
C ARG A 16 1.53 10.78 -3.99
N VAL A 17 2.35 10.34 -3.04
CA VAL A 17 3.75 9.99 -3.27
C VAL A 17 3.87 8.47 -3.31
N PRO A 18 4.44 7.88 -4.38
CA PRO A 18 4.72 6.45 -4.41
C PRO A 18 5.55 5.99 -3.22
N SER A 19 5.35 4.75 -2.80
CA SER A 19 6.13 4.08 -1.76
C SER A 19 7.34 3.34 -2.35
N GLY A 20 8.16 2.71 -1.53
CA GLY A 20 9.26 1.87 -2.02
C GLY A 20 10.53 2.67 -2.37
N VAL A 21 11.11 2.32 -3.52
CA VAL A 21 12.38 2.87 -4.02
C VAL A 21 12.20 3.86 -5.19
N ASP A 22 11.01 4.45 -5.30
CA ASP A 22 10.74 5.51 -6.26
C ASP A 22 11.52 6.79 -5.92
N GLN A 23 11.85 7.60 -6.93
CA GLN A 23 12.61 8.85 -6.73
C GLN A 23 11.85 9.86 -5.85
N ALA A 24 10.52 9.93 -5.95
CA ALA A 24 9.72 10.77 -5.08
C ALA A 24 9.68 10.20 -3.64
N ALA A 25 9.69 8.87 -3.49
CA ALA A 25 9.80 8.22 -2.19
C ALA A 25 11.14 8.55 -1.51
N TYR A 26 12.25 8.60 -2.26
CA TYR A 26 13.56 9.00 -1.73
C TYR A 26 13.49 10.40 -1.09
N ILE A 27 12.95 11.38 -1.81
CA ILE A 27 12.83 12.76 -1.34
C ILE A 27 11.92 12.83 -0.10
N LYS A 28 10.77 12.14 -0.14
CA LYS A 28 9.83 12.07 0.99
C LYS A 28 10.49 11.46 2.22
N ALA A 29 11.20 10.34 2.09
CA ALA A 29 11.87 9.69 3.21
C ALA A 29 12.95 10.58 3.81
N ALA A 30 13.77 11.23 2.97
CA ALA A 30 14.82 12.14 3.44
C ALA A 30 14.23 13.33 4.23
N TYR A 31 13.19 13.99 3.71
CA TYR A 31 12.52 15.10 4.38
C TYR A 31 11.90 14.68 5.73
N LEU A 32 11.18 13.55 5.74
CA LEU A 32 10.60 13.02 6.98
C LEU A 32 11.66 12.63 8.02
N THR A 33 12.81 12.13 7.56
CA THR A 33 13.94 11.81 8.44
C THR A 33 14.52 13.07 9.09
N ALA A 34 14.72 14.13 8.30
CA ALA A 34 15.22 15.40 8.80
C ALA A 34 14.27 16.00 9.85
N ILE A 35 12.95 15.94 9.61
CA ILE A 35 11.96 16.36 10.61
C ILE A 35 12.03 15.49 11.86
N ALA A 36 12.04 14.16 11.72
CA ALA A 36 12.08 13.24 12.86
C ALA A 36 13.32 13.48 13.76
N LYS A 37 14.46 13.85 13.15
CA LYS A 37 15.73 14.17 13.83
C LYS A 37 15.85 15.60 14.35
N ASN A 38 14.84 16.47 14.17
CA ASN A 38 14.94 17.92 14.43
C ASN A 38 16.01 18.65 13.61
N GLU A 39 16.40 18.11 12.45
CA GLU A 39 17.30 18.76 11.50
C GLU A 39 16.55 19.75 10.59
N GLU A 40 15.24 19.54 10.44
CA GLU A 40 14.33 20.41 9.69
C GLU A 40 13.02 20.62 10.47
N VAL A 41 12.42 21.80 10.35
CA VAL A 41 11.18 22.16 11.06
C VAL A 41 10.05 22.35 10.05
N SER A 42 8.94 21.65 10.27
CA SER A 42 7.71 21.82 9.51
C SER A 42 6.63 22.43 10.38
N ALA A 43 5.86 23.39 9.83
CA ALA A 43 4.69 23.95 10.50
C ALA A 43 3.50 22.96 10.54
N PHE A 44 3.56 21.85 9.79
CA PHE A 44 2.42 20.95 9.56
C PHE A 44 2.68 19.49 9.91
N ILE A 45 3.96 19.10 10.07
CA ILE A 45 4.35 17.73 10.35
C ILE A 45 5.23 17.75 11.60
N SER A 46 4.73 17.19 12.70
CA SER A 46 5.53 17.01 13.90
C SER A 46 6.54 15.87 13.74
N ASN A 47 7.52 15.76 14.63
CA ASN A 47 8.45 14.62 14.65
C ASN A 47 7.72 13.28 14.76
N ASN A 48 6.65 13.23 15.56
CA ASN A 48 5.82 12.04 15.70
C ASN A 48 5.12 11.69 14.38
N ASP A 49 4.50 12.68 13.74
CA ASP A 49 3.84 12.49 12.44
C ASP A 49 4.85 12.04 11.38
N ALA A 50 6.07 12.57 11.42
CA ALA A 50 7.12 12.20 10.48
C ALA A 50 7.51 10.72 10.59
N ILE A 51 7.61 10.21 11.82
CA ILE A 51 7.89 8.79 12.08
C ILE A 51 6.72 7.92 11.63
N GLU A 52 5.48 8.33 11.92
CA GLU A 52 4.29 7.62 11.45
C GLU A 52 4.23 7.57 9.91
N LEU A 53 4.50 8.69 9.25
CA LEU A 53 4.52 8.77 7.80
C LEU A 53 5.66 7.97 7.18
N LEU A 54 6.83 7.85 7.83
CA LEU A 54 7.87 6.91 7.38
C LEU A 54 7.35 5.46 7.42
N GLY A 55 6.49 5.12 8.37
CA GLY A 55 5.83 3.81 8.45
C GLY A 55 4.96 3.48 7.25
N THR A 56 4.31 4.49 6.67
CA THR A 56 3.39 4.36 5.51
C THR A 56 4.10 4.12 4.16
N MET A 57 5.43 4.17 4.15
CA MET A 57 6.20 4.06 2.91
C MET A 57 6.48 2.61 2.48
N VAL A 58 5.84 1.64 3.14
CA VAL A 58 5.84 0.19 2.87
C VAL A 58 7.20 -0.51 3.07
N GLY A 59 8.28 0.08 2.55
CA GLY A 59 9.66 -0.41 2.60
C GLY A 59 10.56 0.40 1.66
N GLY A 60 11.86 0.10 1.63
CA GLY A 60 12.83 0.86 0.83
C GLY A 60 13.47 1.98 1.64
N TYR A 61 13.42 3.22 1.15
CA TYR A 61 14.18 4.34 1.72
C TYR A 61 13.79 4.69 3.17
N ASN A 62 12.57 4.36 3.60
CA ASN A 62 12.11 4.59 4.97
C ASN A 62 12.73 3.65 6.01
N VAL A 63 13.16 2.44 5.62
CA VAL A 63 13.63 1.40 6.55
C VAL A 63 14.88 1.88 7.28
N GLN A 64 15.89 2.33 6.53
CA GLN A 64 17.14 2.84 7.10
C GLN A 64 16.91 4.09 7.96
N SER A 65 15.96 4.95 7.58
CA SER A 65 15.56 6.10 8.40
C SER A 65 15.00 5.68 9.76
N LEU A 66 14.07 4.71 9.78
CA LEU A 66 13.46 4.20 11.00
C LEU A 66 14.47 3.46 11.89
N ILE A 67 15.38 2.69 11.30
CA ILE A 67 16.46 2.01 12.03
C ILE A 67 17.40 3.04 12.67
N ALA A 68 17.80 4.09 11.94
CA ALA A 68 18.64 5.16 12.49
C ALA A 68 17.98 5.89 13.67
N LEU A 69 16.65 6.00 13.67
CA LEU A 69 15.90 6.62 14.75
C LEU A 69 15.83 5.77 16.03
N LEU A 70 16.21 4.49 15.98
CA LEU A 70 16.31 3.64 17.18
C LEU A 70 17.37 4.12 18.18
N ASP A 71 18.31 4.98 17.78
CA ASP A 71 19.30 5.58 18.69
C ASP A 71 18.90 6.99 19.19
N SER A 72 17.72 7.46 18.80
CA SER A 72 17.22 8.81 19.11
C SER A 72 16.29 8.82 20.34
N PRO A 73 15.94 10.00 20.88
CA PRO A 73 14.87 10.11 21.88
C PRO A 73 13.50 9.57 21.42
N MET A 74 13.31 9.36 20.11
CA MET A 74 12.09 8.80 19.51
C MET A 74 12.19 7.29 19.24
N ALA A 75 13.19 6.61 19.79
CA ALA A 75 13.49 5.20 19.52
C ALA A 75 12.29 4.25 19.71
N ASP A 76 11.51 4.42 20.78
CA ASP A 76 10.34 3.56 21.03
C ASP A 76 9.26 3.76 19.97
N LYS A 77 9.04 4.99 19.51
CA LYS A 77 8.09 5.28 18.43
C LYS A 77 8.56 4.69 17.10
N ALA A 78 9.85 4.83 16.80
CA ALA A 78 10.45 4.23 15.61
C ALA A 78 10.35 2.70 15.63
N ALA A 79 10.60 2.06 16.78
CA ALA A 79 10.42 0.62 16.96
C ALA A 79 8.95 0.20 16.76
N ASP A 80 8.00 0.93 17.34
CA ASP A 80 6.58 0.61 17.19
C ASP A 80 6.14 0.70 15.72
N VAL A 81 6.55 1.73 15.01
CA VAL A 81 6.27 1.88 13.57
C VAL A 81 6.98 0.81 12.74
N LEU A 82 8.26 0.55 12.99
CA LEU A 82 9.05 -0.43 12.25
C LEU A 82 8.55 -1.87 12.48
N SER A 83 7.86 -2.13 13.59
CA SER A 83 7.32 -3.44 13.93
C SER A 83 6.21 -3.93 12.99
N SER A 84 5.59 -3.04 12.20
CA SER A 84 4.61 -3.42 11.16
C SER A 84 5.24 -3.60 9.78
N CYS A 85 6.49 -3.16 9.58
CA CYS A 85 7.17 -3.26 8.29
C CYS A 85 7.73 -4.67 8.08
N THR A 86 7.38 -5.29 6.95
CA THR A 86 7.85 -6.63 6.57
C THR A 86 8.97 -6.61 5.53
N LEU A 87 9.17 -5.49 4.83
CA LEU A 87 10.17 -5.32 3.78
C LEU A 87 11.53 -4.89 4.34
N ILE A 88 12.01 -5.63 5.35
CA ILE A 88 13.24 -5.30 6.11
C ILE A 88 14.49 -5.89 5.46
N PHE A 89 14.40 -7.08 4.84
CA PHE A 89 15.51 -7.75 4.16
C PHE A 89 16.81 -7.76 5.00
N ASP A 90 17.95 -7.43 4.41
CA ASP A 90 19.25 -7.45 5.08
C ASP A 90 19.39 -6.38 6.17
N ALA A 91 18.57 -5.31 6.13
CA ALA A 91 18.55 -4.29 7.19
C ALA A 91 18.10 -4.85 8.55
N PHE A 92 17.59 -6.08 8.56
CA PHE A 92 17.36 -6.85 9.78
C PHE A 92 18.65 -7.00 10.61
N HIS A 93 19.81 -7.14 9.95
CA HIS A 93 21.09 -7.26 10.63
C HIS A 93 21.49 -5.98 11.36
N ASP A 94 21.13 -4.81 10.83
CA ASP A 94 21.37 -3.52 11.49
C ASP A 94 20.58 -3.43 12.82
N VAL A 95 19.37 -3.98 12.86
CA VAL A 95 18.57 -4.08 14.09
C VAL A 95 19.18 -5.07 15.08
N ILE A 96 19.70 -6.21 14.61
CA ILE A 96 20.41 -7.17 15.47
C ILE A 96 21.64 -6.52 16.09
N GLU A 97 22.43 -5.79 15.32
CA GLU A 97 23.61 -5.12 15.82
C GLU A 97 23.26 -4.16 16.96
N LYS A 98 22.20 -3.36 16.79
CA LYS A 98 21.68 -2.49 17.85
C LYS A 98 21.23 -3.26 19.08
N CYS A 99 20.57 -4.41 18.91
CA CYS A 99 20.20 -5.28 20.04
C CYS A 99 21.45 -5.75 20.80
N ASN A 100 22.49 -6.18 20.08
CA ASN A 100 23.75 -6.64 20.66
C ASN A 100 24.50 -5.52 21.40
N GLN A 101 24.32 -4.27 20.97
CA GLN A 101 24.82 -3.07 21.66
C GLN A 101 23.97 -2.66 22.86
N GLY A 102 22.89 -3.39 23.18
CA GLY A 102 22.03 -3.13 24.33
C GLY A 102 20.89 -2.13 24.09
N ASN A 103 20.56 -1.81 22.83
CA ASN A 103 19.45 -0.93 22.50
C ASN A 103 18.11 -1.59 22.87
N LYS A 104 17.42 -1.02 23.87
CA LYS A 104 16.16 -1.57 24.41
C LYS A 104 15.01 -1.52 23.39
N SER A 105 14.93 -0.46 22.60
CA SER A 105 13.88 -0.28 21.59
C SER A 105 14.09 -1.25 20.41
N ALA A 106 15.35 -1.51 20.03
CA ALA A 106 15.68 -2.56 19.06
C ALA A 106 15.28 -3.97 19.59
N LEU A 107 15.53 -4.26 20.88
CA LEU A 107 15.10 -5.53 21.48
C LEU A 107 13.57 -5.66 21.51
N LYS A 108 12.85 -4.58 21.82
CA LYS A 108 11.39 -4.51 21.75
C LYS A 108 10.89 -4.82 20.33
N LEU A 109 11.50 -4.20 19.32
CA LEU A 109 11.20 -4.44 17.90
C LEU A 109 11.41 -5.91 17.51
N MET A 110 12.56 -6.49 17.87
CA MET A 110 12.86 -7.90 17.61
C MET A 110 11.85 -8.84 18.25
N THR A 111 11.41 -8.52 19.47
CA THR A 111 10.37 -9.29 20.17
C THR A 111 9.01 -9.16 19.47
N ALA A 112 8.64 -7.97 19.00
CA ALA A 112 7.40 -7.76 18.26
C ALA A 112 7.38 -8.55 16.93
N TRP A 113 8.52 -8.58 16.22
CA TRP A 113 8.66 -9.39 15.01
C TRP A 113 8.58 -10.89 15.28
N SER A 114 9.25 -11.39 16.32
CA SER A 114 9.22 -12.82 16.67
C SER A 114 7.84 -13.29 17.14
N ASN A 115 7.07 -12.41 17.79
CA ASN A 115 5.68 -12.64 18.18
C ASN A 115 4.70 -12.56 17.00
N GLY A 116 5.15 -12.16 15.80
CA GLY A 116 4.28 -12.02 14.64
C GLY A 116 3.28 -10.86 14.75
N GLU A 117 3.59 -9.80 15.49
CA GLU A 117 2.65 -8.70 15.73
C GLU A 117 2.22 -7.97 14.44
N TRP A 118 3.10 -7.89 13.43
CA TRP A 118 2.76 -7.37 12.10
C TRP A 118 1.59 -8.12 11.44
N PHE A 119 1.45 -9.42 11.73
CA PHE A 119 0.38 -10.27 11.23
C PHE A 119 -0.84 -10.20 12.15
N LEU A 120 -0.64 -10.38 13.46
CA LEU A 120 -1.72 -10.45 14.45
C LEU A 120 -2.50 -9.13 14.63
N ARG A 121 -1.92 -7.99 14.25
CA ARG A 121 -2.62 -6.69 14.26
C ARG A 121 -3.58 -6.50 13.09
N ARG A 122 -3.50 -7.33 12.05
CA ARG A 122 -4.40 -7.23 10.89
C ARG A 122 -5.73 -7.90 11.21
N GLU A 123 -6.79 -7.35 10.65
CA GLU A 123 -8.11 -7.98 10.74
C GLU A 123 -8.05 -9.39 10.13
N ALA A 124 -8.52 -10.38 10.90
CA ALA A 124 -8.60 -11.76 10.44
C ALA A 124 -9.67 -11.88 9.35
N LEU A 125 -9.52 -12.86 8.45
CA LEU A 125 -10.55 -13.15 7.47
C LEU A 125 -11.87 -13.54 8.16
N SER A 126 -12.96 -12.84 7.80
CA SER A 126 -14.30 -13.16 8.28
C SER A 126 -14.68 -14.62 7.96
N GLN A 127 -15.36 -15.27 8.91
CA GLN A 127 -15.86 -16.64 8.72
C GLN A 127 -16.92 -16.73 7.61
N GLU A 128 -17.59 -15.61 7.33
CA GLU A 128 -18.59 -15.49 6.27
C GLU A 128 -18.35 -14.19 5.49
N ILE A 129 -18.49 -14.25 4.16
CA ILE A 129 -18.38 -13.11 3.25
C ILE A 129 -19.67 -13.04 2.42
N HIS A 130 -20.52 -12.06 2.71
CA HIS A 130 -21.66 -11.74 1.86
C HIS A 130 -21.18 -10.91 0.68
N ALA A 131 -21.38 -11.42 -0.54
CA ALA A 131 -20.93 -10.76 -1.76
C ALA A 131 -22.02 -10.79 -2.84
N ILE A 132 -21.95 -9.83 -3.74
CA ILE A 132 -22.79 -9.76 -4.93
C ILE A 132 -22.04 -10.38 -6.10
N VAL A 133 -22.67 -11.35 -6.75
CA VAL A 133 -22.09 -12.02 -7.91
C VAL A 133 -22.13 -11.09 -9.13
N PHE A 134 -20.95 -10.81 -9.68
CA PHE A 134 -20.78 -10.29 -11.04
C PHE A 134 -20.35 -11.46 -11.94
N LYS A 135 -21.33 -12.08 -12.60
CA LYS A 135 -21.12 -13.23 -13.48
C LYS A 135 -20.73 -12.77 -14.89
N VAL A 136 -19.68 -13.37 -15.43
CA VAL A 136 -19.31 -13.32 -16.84
C VAL A 136 -19.42 -14.73 -17.41
N ASP A 137 -20.27 -14.91 -18.41
CA ASP A 137 -20.51 -16.24 -18.98
C ASP A 137 -19.34 -16.72 -19.86
N GLY A 138 -19.10 -18.03 -19.78
CA GLY A 138 -18.05 -18.73 -20.50
C GLY A 138 -16.66 -18.53 -19.90
N GLU A 139 -15.65 -18.59 -20.77
CA GLU A 139 -14.26 -18.38 -20.42
C GLU A 139 -13.92 -16.89 -20.39
N THR A 140 -13.35 -16.42 -19.27
CA THR A 140 -12.66 -15.13 -19.17
C THR A 140 -11.16 -15.35 -19.39
N ASN A 141 -10.67 -14.94 -20.55
CA ASN A 141 -9.25 -14.87 -20.84
C ASN A 141 -8.64 -13.62 -20.19
N THR A 142 -7.35 -13.66 -19.85
CA THR A 142 -6.62 -12.48 -19.39
C THR A 142 -6.64 -11.31 -20.37
N ASP A 143 -6.80 -11.56 -21.68
CA ASP A 143 -7.01 -10.50 -22.69
C ASP A 143 -8.35 -9.78 -22.53
N ASP A 144 -9.39 -10.46 -22.07
CA ASP A 144 -10.68 -9.82 -21.79
C ASP A 144 -10.57 -8.81 -20.64
N LEU A 145 -9.68 -9.07 -19.66
CA LEU A 145 -9.48 -8.19 -18.51
C LEU A 145 -8.41 -7.12 -18.71
N SER A 146 -7.50 -7.35 -19.67
CA SER A 146 -6.35 -6.49 -19.97
C SER A 146 -5.99 -6.64 -21.46
N PRO A 147 -6.70 -5.97 -22.37
CA PRO A 147 -6.51 -6.14 -23.81
C PRO A 147 -5.08 -5.86 -24.28
N ALA A 148 -4.59 -6.60 -25.27
CA ALA A 148 -3.24 -6.41 -25.82
C ALA A 148 -3.06 -5.03 -26.48
N GLN A 149 -4.09 -4.49 -27.12
CA GLN A 149 -4.06 -3.16 -27.76
C GLN A 149 -3.82 -2.02 -26.76
N ASP A 150 -4.16 -2.23 -25.48
CA ASP A 150 -4.00 -1.29 -24.39
C ASP A 150 -2.76 -1.58 -23.53
N ALA A 151 -1.82 -2.40 -24.02
CA ALA A 151 -0.63 -2.79 -23.26
C ALA A 151 0.23 -1.61 -22.79
N TRP A 152 0.21 -0.50 -23.54
CA TRP A 152 0.96 0.72 -23.25
C TRP A 152 0.51 1.42 -21.95
N SER A 153 -0.75 1.24 -21.54
CA SER A 153 -1.31 1.90 -20.35
C SER A 153 -1.19 1.06 -19.07
N ARG A 154 -0.73 -0.19 -19.14
CA ARG A 154 -0.68 -1.15 -18.01
C ARG A 154 -0.05 -0.61 -16.71
N PRO A 155 1.01 0.23 -16.73
CA PRO A 155 1.56 0.79 -15.49
C PRO A 155 0.61 1.77 -14.78
N ASP A 156 -0.26 2.45 -15.53
CA ASP A 156 -1.29 3.35 -15.00
C ASP A 156 -2.57 2.52 -14.76
N ILE A 157 -2.68 1.96 -13.55
CA ILE A 157 -3.78 1.06 -13.17
C ILE A 157 -5.16 1.70 -13.38
N PRO A 158 -5.45 2.93 -12.88
CA PRO A 158 -6.74 3.58 -13.11
C PRO A 158 -7.07 3.79 -14.59
N LEU A 159 -6.07 4.15 -15.42
CA LEU A 159 -6.28 4.33 -16.85
C LEU A 159 -6.53 3.00 -17.55
N HIS A 160 -5.69 1.99 -17.32
CA HIS A 160 -5.79 0.69 -17.97
C HIS A 160 -7.07 -0.05 -17.59
N ALA A 161 -7.53 0.08 -16.33
CA ALA A 161 -8.74 -0.56 -15.86
C ALA A 161 -10.01 -0.14 -16.62
N LYS A 162 -9.99 1.01 -17.32
CA LYS A 162 -11.11 1.45 -18.18
C LYS A 162 -11.34 0.54 -19.39
N ALA A 163 -10.32 -0.23 -19.81
CA ALA A 163 -10.42 -1.16 -20.92
C ALA A 163 -10.90 -2.57 -20.49
N MET A 164 -11.11 -2.81 -19.20
CA MET A 164 -11.52 -4.12 -18.68
C MET A 164 -12.87 -4.54 -19.27
N LEU A 165 -12.91 -5.74 -19.86
CA LEU A 165 -14.07 -6.37 -20.51
C LEU A 165 -14.65 -5.62 -21.71
N ILE A 166 -13.99 -4.60 -22.24
CA ILE A 166 -14.56 -3.71 -23.27
C ILE A 166 -15.08 -4.45 -24.51
N ASN A 167 -14.40 -5.53 -24.93
CA ASN A 167 -14.79 -6.33 -26.10
C ASN A 167 -15.78 -7.45 -25.76
N LYS A 168 -15.65 -8.07 -24.59
CA LYS A 168 -16.46 -9.25 -24.17
C LYS A 168 -17.82 -8.84 -23.57
N MET A 169 -17.84 -7.75 -22.82
CA MET A 169 -19.02 -7.20 -22.17
C MET A 169 -18.89 -5.66 -22.09
N PRO A 170 -19.24 -4.93 -23.17
CA PRO A 170 -19.01 -3.49 -23.27
C PRO A 170 -19.61 -2.65 -22.11
N ASP A 171 -20.70 -3.13 -21.51
CA ASP A 171 -21.40 -2.46 -20.39
C ASP A 171 -20.95 -2.96 -18.99
N ALA A 172 -19.85 -3.73 -18.91
CA ALA A 172 -19.39 -4.34 -17.66
C ALA A 172 -19.15 -3.32 -16.54
N LEU A 173 -18.51 -2.18 -16.85
CA LEU A 173 -18.15 -1.19 -15.84
C LEU A 173 -19.40 -0.52 -15.24
N ASN A 174 -20.39 -0.17 -16.05
CA ASN A 174 -21.66 0.39 -15.55
C ASN A 174 -22.41 -0.61 -14.67
N LYS A 175 -22.41 -1.89 -15.06
CA LYS A 175 -22.98 -2.95 -14.22
C LYS A 175 -22.26 -3.07 -12.89
N ILE A 176 -20.92 -3.04 -12.87
CA ILE A 176 -20.14 -3.06 -11.64
C ILE A 176 -20.50 -1.87 -10.74
N GLU A 177 -20.57 -0.65 -11.28
CA GLU A 177 -20.97 0.53 -10.52
C GLU A 177 -22.39 0.41 -9.94
N ALA A 178 -23.34 -0.12 -10.71
CA ALA A 178 -24.69 -0.39 -10.21
C ALA A 178 -24.71 -1.45 -9.08
N LEU A 179 -23.81 -2.44 -9.11
CA LEU A 179 -23.68 -3.44 -8.05
C LEU A 179 -23.01 -2.86 -6.81
N LYS A 180 -22.02 -1.97 -6.94
CA LYS A 180 -21.37 -1.28 -5.81
C LYS A 180 -22.37 -0.50 -4.96
N ALA A 181 -23.38 0.12 -5.60
CA ALA A 181 -24.42 0.89 -4.92
C ALA A 181 -25.25 0.06 -3.92
N LYS A 182 -25.18 -1.28 -3.97
CA LYS A 182 -25.86 -2.18 -3.03
C LYS A 182 -25.08 -2.40 -1.72
N GLY A 183 -23.87 -1.88 -1.59
CA GLY A 183 -23.11 -1.84 -0.33
C GLY A 183 -22.49 -3.17 0.12
N LEU A 184 -22.43 -4.19 -0.75
CA LEU A 184 -21.70 -5.43 -0.50
C LEU A 184 -20.51 -5.58 -1.45
N PRO A 185 -19.43 -6.28 -1.06
CA PRO A 185 -18.34 -6.66 -1.94
C PRO A 185 -18.83 -7.35 -3.22
N ILE A 186 -18.12 -7.15 -4.33
CA ILE A 186 -18.43 -7.81 -5.60
C ILE A 186 -17.51 -9.03 -5.78
N ALA A 187 -18.11 -10.19 -6.03
CA ALA A 187 -17.39 -11.40 -6.39
C ALA A 187 -17.45 -11.59 -7.92
N TYR A 188 -16.29 -11.57 -8.57
CA TYR A 188 -16.18 -11.91 -9.99
C TYR A 188 -16.33 -13.43 -10.17
N VAL A 189 -17.30 -13.85 -10.97
CA VAL A 189 -17.59 -15.26 -11.22
C VAL A 189 -17.57 -15.52 -12.72
N GLY A 190 -16.90 -16.58 -13.15
CA GLY A 190 -16.94 -17.09 -14.51
C GLY A 190 -16.93 -18.60 -14.53
N ASP A 191 -17.21 -19.21 -15.69
CA ASP A 191 -17.18 -20.67 -15.82
C ASP A 191 -15.73 -21.17 -15.88
N VAL A 192 -14.87 -20.43 -16.57
CA VAL A 192 -13.42 -20.60 -16.60
C VAL A 192 -12.79 -19.20 -16.50
N VAL A 193 -11.84 -18.99 -15.59
CA VAL A 193 -11.30 -17.64 -15.31
C VAL A 193 -9.77 -17.64 -15.36
N GLY A 194 -9.20 -16.67 -16.07
CA GLY A 194 -7.78 -16.35 -16.02
C GLY A 194 -6.91 -17.15 -16.99
N THR A 195 -7.48 -17.72 -18.04
CA THR A 195 -6.73 -18.40 -19.11
C THR A 195 -5.91 -17.40 -19.94
N GLY A 196 -4.99 -17.94 -20.75
CA GLY A 196 -4.13 -17.14 -21.63
C GLY A 196 -2.81 -16.74 -20.96
N SER A 197 -2.24 -15.62 -21.41
CA SER A 197 -0.89 -15.21 -21.01
C SER A 197 -0.83 -14.65 -19.59
N SER A 198 0.29 -14.84 -18.90
CA SER A 198 0.56 -14.15 -17.64
C SER A 198 0.63 -12.63 -17.86
N ARG A 199 -0.31 -11.90 -17.26
CA ARG A 199 -0.30 -10.42 -17.22
C ARG A 199 -0.94 -9.93 -15.92
N LYS A 200 -0.12 -9.35 -15.03
CA LYS A 200 -0.58 -8.78 -13.76
C LYS A 200 -1.63 -7.67 -13.95
N SER A 201 -1.62 -6.99 -15.10
CA SER A 201 -2.61 -5.95 -15.43
C SER A 201 -4.05 -6.45 -15.43
N ALA A 202 -4.31 -7.74 -15.74
CA ALA A 202 -5.65 -8.32 -15.67
C ALA A 202 -6.21 -8.28 -14.24
N ILE A 203 -5.44 -8.74 -13.25
CA ILE A 203 -5.86 -8.69 -11.84
C ILE A 203 -5.84 -7.26 -11.29
N ASN A 204 -4.92 -6.40 -11.74
CA ASN A 204 -4.93 -4.98 -11.36
C ASN A 204 -6.25 -4.31 -11.77
N SER A 205 -6.72 -4.52 -13.01
CA SER A 205 -7.99 -3.96 -13.50
C SER A 205 -9.19 -4.45 -12.70
N LEU A 206 -9.23 -5.76 -12.41
CA LEU A 206 -10.31 -6.35 -11.63
C LEU A 206 -10.33 -5.80 -10.19
N GLN A 207 -9.17 -5.77 -9.53
CA GLN A 207 -9.03 -5.22 -8.17
C GLN A 207 -9.29 -3.72 -8.11
N TRP A 208 -8.96 -2.96 -9.15
CA TRP A 208 -9.30 -1.54 -9.22
C TRP A 208 -10.82 -1.33 -9.13
N HIS A 209 -11.58 -2.19 -9.81
CA HIS A 209 -13.04 -2.07 -9.85
C HIS A 209 -13.76 -2.77 -8.71
N THR A 210 -13.19 -3.79 -8.09
CA THR A 210 -13.91 -4.64 -7.10
C THR A 210 -13.20 -4.82 -5.77
N GLY A 211 -11.94 -4.38 -5.68
CA GLY A 211 -11.12 -4.50 -4.49
C GLY A 211 -11.38 -3.40 -3.46
N GLN A 212 -10.52 -3.39 -2.46
CA GLN A 212 -10.55 -2.42 -1.37
C GLN A 212 -9.39 -1.43 -1.51
N TYR A 213 -9.60 -0.22 -1.00
CA TYR A 213 -8.52 0.75 -0.89
C TYR A 213 -7.41 0.21 0.02
N ILE A 214 -6.16 0.33 -0.43
CA ILE A 214 -4.98 0.02 0.38
C ILE A 214 -4.52 1.33 1.00
N PRO A 215 -4.62 1.50 2.33
CA PRO A 215 -4.07 2.67 3.01
C PRO A 215 -2.57 2.82 2.73
N PHE A 216 -2.10 4.06 2.70
CA PHE A 216 -0.67 4.35 2.76
C PHE A 216 -0.14 3.96 4.15
#